data_AF-A0A0Q8NFN9-F1
#
_entry.id   AF-A0A0Q8NFN9-F1
#
_cell.length_a   1.000
_cell.length_b   1.000
_cell.length_c   1.000
_cell.angle_alpha   90.00
_cell.angle_beta   90.00
_cell.angle_gamma   90.00
#
_symmetry.space_group_name_H-M   'P 1'
#
loop_
_entity.id
_entity.type
_entity.pdbx_description
1 polymer ?
#
loop_
_entity_poly.entity_id
_entity_poly.type
_entity_poly.pdbx_seq_one_letter_code
_entity_poly.pdbx_strand_id
1 'polypeptide(L)'
;MTTPREPGPHTARTGERTNTVLTTALGQASWSPREFVRALNLRLDAVGEPRLDLTAAHAWVRGSVPRSDAVRRLAAAVLTAKAGTEYTPSSLWGSHCTSALPTKTVTDDLIGRRLLTDVLDTAAAWNTSDPRDQATLRPASDLFTAAWDATRQPRPATGRESGIDHVLPPLMNLLERHLAELRRLDDATGGGALSQRYVRTALDGVLGLLRHSRYTPAVGTRLLRNASGLAQLAGWMAFDADLAAAGQRYQLLAIRLAQAGDDHDTVANVLGMLAYQHAASQNPAAALRFAEAAVTSAARSLPTVRARALGRLATAHAAAGDLDAFRDATDRCHALLEHRRSDDPPALYYFTPDQVAAESGQALVDLAANNQGRARRLLAEANSLLSPLADHGSTSGYRRSALLHGIHLARANLLAHEPEATIHCLLRLTSHLPDVQSIRCRNLLGSLRRHAGTRIKSASGADALSQVDRALSAA
;
A
#
# COMPACT_ATOMS: atom_id res chain seq x y z
N MET A 1 6.49 -40.39 72.32
CA MET A 1 5.36 -40.94 71.55
C MET A 1 4.80 -39.81 70.71
N THR A 2 4.98 -39.96 69.41
CA THR A 2 4.83 -38.96 68.34
C THR A 2 3.37 -38.81 67.95
N THR A 3 2.85 -37.59 68.03
CA THR A 3 1.56 -37.19 67.45
C THR A 3 1.70 -36.93 65.94
N PRO A 4 0.66 -37.18 65.11
CA PRO A 4 0.79 -37.16 63.66
C PRO A 4 0.80 -35.72 63.11
N ARG A 5 1.67 -35.48 62.13
CA ARG A 5 1.77 -34.25 61.34
C ARG A 5 0.58 -34.13 60.38
N GLU A 6 -0.10 -33.00 60.41
CA GLU A 6 -1.09 -32.59 59.40
C GLU A 6 -0.45 -32.45 58.00
N PRO A 7 -1.14 -32.85 56.92
CA PRO A 7 -0.67 -32.60 55.56
C PRO A 7 -0.91 -31.14 55.18
N GLY A 8 0.16 -30.45 54.79
CA GLY A 8 0.12 -29.06 54.33
C GLY A 8 -0.71 -28.87 53.05
N PRO A 9 -1.13 -27.62 52.76
CA PRO A 9 -2.04 -27.32 51.67
C PRO A 9 -1.40 -27.65 50.32
N HIS A 10 -2.11 -28.46 49.52
CA HIS A 10 -1.86 -28.64 48.11
C HIS A 10 -1.74 -27.28 47.42
N THR A 11 -0.54 -26.95 46.95
CA THR A 11 -0.33 -25.87 45.99
C THR A 11 -1.07 -26.25 44.70
N ALA A 12 -2.21 -25.63 44.49
CA ALA A 12 -2.94 -25.69 43.24
C ALA A 12 -1.99 -25.21 42.12
N ARG A 13 -1.67 -26.10 41.17
CA ARG A 13 -1.14 -25.71 39.86
C ARG A 13 -2.10 -24.67 39.29
N THR A 14 -1.62 -23.44 39.13
CA THR A 14 -2.32 -22.39 38.36
C THR A 14 -2.68 -22.97 37.00
N GLY A 15 -3.96 -23.29 36.80
CA GLY A 15 -4.46 -23.74 35.50
C GLY A 15 -4.11 -22.70 34.45
N GLU A 16 -3.53 -23.15 33.33
CA GLU A 16 -3.31 -22.31 32.14
C GLU A 16 -4.66 -21.72 31.72
N ARG A 17 -4.93 -20.47 32.10
CA ARG A 17 -6.12 -19.75 31.64
C ARG A 17 -5.92 -19.47 30.15
N THR A 18 -6.59 -20.25 29.31
CA THR A 18 -6.67 -20.00 27.88
C THR A 18 -7.19 -18.59 27.63
N ASN A 19 -6.53 -17.85 26.74
CA ASN A 19 -6.95 -16.51 26.32
C ASN A 19 -8.15 -16.64 25.37
N THR A 20 -9.35 -16.65 25.95
CA THR A 20 -10.61 -16.84 25.22
C THR A 20 -10.88 -15.72 24.21
N VAL A 21 -10.47 -14.48 24.51
CA VAL A 21 -10.66 -13.33 23.60
C VAL A 21 -9.80 -13.50 22.35
N LEU A 22 -8.52 -13.83 22.51
CA LEU A 22 -7.63 -14.08 21.37
C LEU A 22 -8.09 -15.29 20.54
N THR A 23 -8.53 -16.37 21.18
CA THR A 23 -9.09 -17.54 20.48
C THR A 23 -10.33 -17.16 19.66
N THR A 24 -11.22 -16.35 20.23
CA THR A 24 -12.42 -15.86 19.54
C THR A 24 -12.04 -14.96 18.35
N ALA A 25 -11.07 -14.06 18.55
CA ALA A 25 -10.57 -13.19 17.49
C ALA A 25 -9.96 -13.97 16.31
N LEU A 26 -9.18 -15.00 16.61
CA LEU A 26 -8.63 -15.91 15.60
C LEU A 26 -9.72 -16.67 14.86
N GLY A 27 -10.76 -17.11 15.58
CA GLY A 27 -11.95 -17.74 14.99
C GLY A 27 -12.70 -16.81 14.03
N GLN A 28 -12.97 -15.56 14.43
CA GLN A 28 -13.61 -14.56 13.57
C GLN A 28 -12.75 -14.22 12.34
N ALA A 29 -11.42 -14.17 12.51
CA ALA A 29 -10.48 -13.96 11.42
C ALA A 29 -10.32 -15.19 10.49
N SER A 30 -10.85 -16.36 10.88
CA SER A 30 -10.60 -17.65 10.22
C SER A 30 -9.10 -17.96 10.06
N TRP A 31 -8.32 -17.71 11.12
CA TRP A 31 -6.88 -17.92 11.14
C TRP A 31 -6.44 -18.89 12.22
N SER A 32 -5.52 -19.78 11.86
CA SER A 32 -4.70 -20.49 12.83
C SER A 32 -3.71 -19.53 13.53
N PRO A 33 -3.18 -19.87 14.72
CA PRO A 33 -2.14 -19.08 15.37
C PRO A 33 -0.92 -18.86 14.45
N ARG A 34 -0.58 -19.85 13.62
CA ARG A 34 0.53 -19.77 12.67
C ARG A 34 0.28 -18.77 11.54
N GLU A 35 -0.94 -18.75 10.99
CA GLU A 35 -1.34 -17.78 9.96
C GLU A 35 -1.41 -16.37 10.51
N PHE A 36 -1.86 -16.22 11.75
CA PHE A 36 -1.86 -14.94 12.43
C PHE A 36 -0.44 -14.39 12.63
N VAL A 37 0.51 -15.18 13.12
CA VAL A 37 1.92 -14.72 13.23
C VAL A 37 2.50 -14.41 11.85
N ARG A 38 2.16 -15.18 10.81
CA ARG A 38 2.59 -14.87 9.44
C ARG A 38 2.07 -13.49 9.00
N ALA A 39 0.80 -13.18 9.23
CA ALA A 39 0.23 -11.87 8.93
C ALA A 39 0.86 -10.74 9.75
N LEU A 40 1.14 -11.00 11.03
CA LEU A 40 1.79 -10.07 11.94
C LEU A 40 3.25 -9.77 11.54
N ASN A 41 4.02 -10.78 11.16
CA ASN A 41 5.40 -10.62 10.71
C ASN A 41 5.52 -9.70 9.51
N LEU A 42 4.53 -9.66 8.61
CA LEU A 42 4.50 -8.70 7.50
C LEU A 42 4.36 -7.25 8.00
N ARG A 43 3.50 -7.02 9.00
CA ARG A 43 3.39 -5.70 9.65
C ARG A 43 4.68 -5.31 10.36
N LEU A 44 5.35 -6.27 11.01
CA LEU A 44 6.62 -6.06 11.70
C LEU A 44 7.72 -5.68 10.71
N ASP A 45 7.86 -6.44 9.61
CA ASP A 45 8.81 -6.14 8.54
C ASP A 45 8.60 -4.73 7.97
N ALA A 46 7.33 -4.34 7.75
CA ALA A 46 6.98 -3.03 7.19
C ALA A 46 7.46 -1.85 8.06
N VAL A 47 7.59 -2.06 9.38
CA VAL A 47 8.06 -1.05 10.33
C VAL A 47 9.50 -1.29 10.81
N GLY A 48 10.19 -2.30 10.26
CA GLY A 48 11.56 -2.65 10.62
C GLY A 48 11.69 -3.36 11.98
N GLU A 49 10.64 -3.98 12.48
CA GLU A 49 10.65 -4.79 13.70
C GLU A 49 11.05 -6.25 13.40
N PRO A 50 11.74 -6.95 14.33
CA PRO A 50 12.14 -8.33 14.12
C PRO A 50 10.96 -9.28 13.94
N ARG A 51 11.10 -10.24 13.02
CA ARG A 51 10.13 -11.32 12.83
C ARG A 51 10.03 -12.20 14.08
N LEU A 52 8.81 -12.67 14.34
CA LEU A 52 8.50 -13.64 15.38
C LEU A 52 8.55 -15.07 14.83
N ASP A 53 8.88 -16.02 15.70
CA ASP A 53 8.70 -17.43 15.39
C ASP A 53 7.22 -17.74 15.13
N LEU A 54 6.94 -18.53 14.08
CA LEU A 54 5.58 -18.84 13.64
C LEU A 54 4.74 -19.57 14.69
N THR A 55 5.35 -20.12 15.75
CA THR A 55 4.65 -20.76 16.87
C THR A 55 4.31 -19.81 18.02
N ALA A 56 4.81 -18.56 18.01
CA ALA A 56 4.69 -17.61 19.11
C ALA A 56 3.24 -17.43 19.63
N ALA A 57 2.27 -17.34 18.72
CA ALA A 57 0.87 -17.13 19.08
C ALA A 57 0.24 -18.31 19.84
N HIS A 58 0.79 -19.53 19.78
CA HIS A 58 0.29 -20.64 20.59
C HIS A 58 0.47 -20.37 22.09
N ALA A 59 1.58 -19.74 22.48
CA ALA A 59 1.79 -19.36 23.87
C ALA A 59 0.79 -18.27 24.30
N TRP A 60 0.47 -17.33 23.40
CA TRP A 60 -0.48 -16.26 23.69
C TRP A 60 -1.91 -16.79 23.86
N VAL A 61 -2.29 -17.78 23.06
CA VAL A 61 -3.55 -18.52 23.21
C VAL A 61 -3.60 -19.26 24.56
N ARG A 62 -2.47 -19.77 25.05
CA ARG A 62 -2.37 -20.37 26.41
C ARG A 62 -2.28 -19.35 27.56
N GLY A 63 -2.44 -18.06 27.26
CA GLY A 63 -2.54 -17.00 28.28
C GLY A 63 -1.26 -16.21 28.49
N SER A 64 -0.18 -16.45 27.74
CA SER A 64 0.99 -15.58 27.81
C SER A 64 0.76 -14.26 27.07
N VAL A 65 1.51 -13.22 27.45
CA VAL A 65 1.40 -11.88 26.87
C VAL A 65 2.65 -11.59 26.03
N PRO A 66 2.51 -11.06 24.81
CA PRO A 66 3.66 -10.59 24.04
C PRO A 66 4.42 -9.50 24.81
N ARG A 67 5.74 -9.67 24.98
CA ARG A 67 6.58 -8.74 25.76
C ARG A 67 6.65 -7.35 25.16
N SER A 68 6.80 -7.27 23.84
CA SER A 68 6.91 -6.00 23.10
C SER A 68 5.54 -5.33 22.97
N ASP A 69 5.49 -4.03 23.31
CA ASP A 69 4.30 -3.21 23.10
C ASP A 69 3.95 -3.06 21.62
N ALA A 70 4.95 -2.89 20.77
CA ALA A 70 4.79 -2.82 19.33
C ALA A 70 4.09 -4.08 18.80
N VAL A 71 4.54 -5.26 19.27
CA VAL A 71 3.92 -6.54 18.90
C VAL A 71 2.45 -6.58 19.33
N ARG A 72 2.12 -6.16 20.56
CA ARG A 72 0.72 -6.13 21.03
C ARG A 72 -0.15 -5.20 20.19
N ARG A 73 0.32 -3.97 19.90
CA ARG A 73 -0.42 -2.99 19.10
C ARG A 73 -0.65 -3.45 17.67
N LEU A 74 0.39 -3.96 17.01
CA LEU A 74 0.30 -4.46 15.64
C LEU A 74 -0.54 -5.74 15.55
N ALA A 75 -0.44 -6.63 16.54
CA ALA A 75 -1.28 -7.81 16.65
C ALA A 75 -2.78 -7.44 16.72
N ALA A 76 -3.13 -6.47 17.56
CA ALA A 76 -4.49 -5.96 17.67
C ALA A 76 -4.98 -5.31 16.36
N ALA A 77 -4.15 -4.50 15.72
CA ALA A 77 -4.45 -3.86 14.44
C ALA A 77 -4.67 -4.89 13.31
N VAL A 78 -3.82 -5.91 13.23
CA VAL A 78 -3.90 -6.99 12.24
C VAL A 78 -5.18 -7.82 12.41
N LEU A 79 -5.54 -8.16 13.65
CA LEU A 79 -6.80 -8.86 13.93
C LEU A 79 -8.00 -7.97 13.61
N THR A 80 -7.97 -6.70 13.99
CA THR A 80 -9.05 -5.75 13.71
C THR A 80 -9.32 -5.62 12.23
N ALA A 81 -8.26 -5.42 11.44
CA ALA A 81 -8.37 -5.30 9.99
C ALA A 81 -8.93 -6.57 9.33
N LYS A 82 -8.60 -7.76 9.87
CA LYS A 82 -9.03 -9.03 9.31
C LYS A 82 -10.44 -9.45 9.74
N ALA A 83 -10.77 -9.27 11.01
CA ALA A 83 -12.03 -9.73 11.59
C ALA A 83 -13.19 -8.73 11.38
N GLY A 84 -12.89 -7.45 11.10
CA GLY A 84 -13.90 -6.39 11.02
C GLY A 84 -14.45 -5.93 12.38
N THR A 85 -14.07 -6.61 13.46
CA THR A 85 -14.36 -6.25 14.85
C THR A 85 -13.14 -5.55 15.47
N GLU A 86 -13.38 -4.53 16.28
CA GLU A 86 -12.30 -3.81 16.96
C GLU A 86 -11.66 -4.62 18.07
N TYR A 87 -10.33 -4.75 18.01
CA TYR A 87 -9.48 -5.33 19.04
C TYR A 87 -8.42 -4.33 19.48
N THR A 88 -8.18 -4.28 20.79
CA THR A 88 -7.11 -3.49 21.41
C THR A 88 -6.17 -4.40 22.19
N PRO A 89 -4.95 -3.95 22.49
CA PRO A 89 -4.06 -4.69 23.40
C PRO A 89 -4.72 -4.99 24.75
N SER A 90 -5.53 -4.07 25.27
CA SER A 90 -6.23 -4.27 26.54
C SER A 90 -7.39 -5.26 26.43
N SER A 91 -8.10 -5.31 25.30
CA SER A 91 -9.14 -6.34 25.09
C SER A 91 -8.53 -7.73 24.93
N LEU A 92 -7.36 -7.83 24.28
CA LEU A 92 -6.70 -9.11 23.99
C LEU A 92 -5.89 -9.67 25.16
N TRP A 93 -5.24 -8.83 25.97
CA TRP A 93 -4.33 -9.27 27.04
C TRP A 93 -4.58 -8.63 28.40
N GLY A 94 -5.63 -7.80 28.55
CA GLY A 94 -6.05 -7.22 29.81
C GLY A 94 -5.58 -5.76 30.03
N SER A 95 -6.17 -5.12 31.04
CA SER A 95 -6.03 -3.68 31.33
C SER A 95 -4.64 -3.20 31.76
N HIS A 96 -3.66 -4.09 31.94
CA HIS A 96 -2.26 -3.70 32.15
C HIS A 96 -1.50 -3.52 30.82
N CYS A 97 -2.11 -3.92 29.71
CA CYS A 97 -1.59 -3.73 28.35
C CYS A 97 -2.09 -2.44 27.68
N THR A 98 -2.63 -1.47 28.43
CA THR A 98 -3.17 -0.23 27.87
C THR A 98 -2.08 0.56 27.16
N SER A 99 -2.27 0.81 25.87
CA SER A 99 -1.56 1.90 25.19
C SER A 99 -2.38 3.19 25.42
N ALA A 100 -1.72 4.23 25.94
CA ALA A 100 -2.37 5.49 26.32
C ALA A 100 -2.81 6.37 25.12
N LEU A 101 -2.51 5.97 23.88
CA LEU A 101 -2.80 6.78 22.70
C LEU A 101 -4.13 6.36 22.06
N PRO A 102 -5.10 7.29 21.87
CA PRO A 102 -6.31 7.00 21.13
C PRO A 102 -5.95 6.59 19.70
N THR A 103 -6.58 5.52 19.22
CA THR A 103 -6.34 5.01 17.87
C THR A 103 -6.92 5.98 16.84
N LYS A 104 -6.05 6.68 16.10
CA LYS A 104 -6.45 7.63 15.07
C LYS A 104 -6.88 6.95 13.77
N THR A 105 -7.81 7.59 13.07
CA THR A 105 -8.20 7.23 11.70
C THR A 105 -7.29 7.91 10.67
N VAL A 106 -7.39 7.49 9.40
CA VAL A 106 -6.63 8.11 8.30
C VAL A 106 -6.99 9.58 8.04
N THR A 107 -8.23 9.99 8.36
CA THR A 107 -8.75 11.33 8.11
C THR A 107 -8.63 12.24 9.32
N ASP A 108 -8.37 11.70 10.51
CA ASP A 108 -8.14 12.48 11.72
C ASP A 108 -7.05 13.52 11.49
N ASP A 109 -7.34 14.74 11.94
CA ASP A 109 -6.51 15.94 11.76
C ASP A 109 -6.38 16.45 10.30
N LEU A 110 -7.00 15.77 9.33
CA LEU A 110 -6.95 16.12 7.91
C LEU A 110 -8.33 16.18 7.23
N ILE A 111 -9.44 16.04 7.96
CA ILE A 111 -10.80 16.26 7.44
C ILE A 111 -11.26 17.71 7.64
N GLY A 112 -12.16 18.17 6.77
CA GLY A 112 -12.79 19.49 6.84
C GLY A 112 -11.96 20.63 6.27
N ARG A 113 -12.46 21.87 6.44
CA ARG A 113 -11.73 23.09 6.07
C ARG A 113 -10.60 23.34 7.06
N ARG A 114 -9.38 23.49 6.57
CA ARG A 114 -8.18 23.69 7.39
C ARG A 114 -7.24 24.71 6.78
N LEU A 115 -6.59 25.51 7.62
CA LEU A 115 -5.52 26.39 7.18
C LEU A 115 -4.31 25.56 6.76
N LEU A 116 -3.55 26.05 5.78
CA LEU A 116 -2.34 25.37 5.33
C LEU A 116 -1.34 25.19 6.49
N THR A 117 -1.23 26.17 7.39
CA THR A 117 -0.38 26.09 8.58
C THR A 117 -0.73 24.89 9.46
N ASP A 118 -2.02 24.69 9.75
CA ASP A 118 -2.49 23.59 10.58
C ASP A 118 -2.23 22.23 9.91
N VAL A 119 -2.40 22.16 8.58
CA VAL A 119 -2.09 20.97 7.79
C VAL A 119 -0.60 20.65 7.87
N LEU A 120 0.27 21.66 7.74
CA LEU A 120 1.73 21.49 7.80
C LEU A 120 2.19 21.09 9.21
N ASP A 121 1.68 21.71 10.26
CA ASP A 121 2.01 21.39 11.65
C ASP A 121 1.55 19.97 12.01
N THR A 122 0.33 19.63 11.63
CA THR A 122 -0.20 18.27 11.77
C THR A 122 0.68 17.27 11.04
N ALA A 123 0.96 17.52 9.75
CA ALA A 123 1.78 16.65 8.91
C ALA A 123 3.16 16.41 9.51
N ALA A 124 3.85 17.47 9.92
CA ALA A 124 5.17 17.35 10.54
C ALA A 124 5.11 16.49 11.82
N ALA A 125 4.14 16.74 12.70
CA ALA A 125 4.02 16.03 13.98
C ALA A 125 3.88 14.50 13.82
N TRP A 126 3.01 14.03 12.92
CA TRP A 126 2.85 12.59 12.71
C TRP A 126 3.86 12.01 11.72
N ASN A 127 4.44 12.80 10.81
CA ASN A 127 5.47 12.31 9.91
C ASN A 127 6.79 12.02 10.66
N THR A 128 7.08 12.73 11.75
CA THR A 128 8.22 12.43 12.64
C THR A 128 7.92 11.35 13.67
N SER A 129 6.66 10.91 13.80
CA SER A 129 6.28 9.90 14.78
C SER A 129 6.90 8.53 14.47
N ASP A 130 6.76 7.62 15.42
CA ASP A 130 7.21 6.26 15.28
C ASP A 130 6.54 5.58 14.07
N PRO A 131 7.29 4.90 13.17
CA PRO A 131 6.70 4.11 12.08
C PRO A 131 5.60 3.15 12.55
N ARG A 132 5.72 2.63 13.79
CA ARG A 132 4.74 1.74 14.40
C ARG A 132 3.38 2.40 14.58
N ASP A 133 3.33 3.70 14.83
CA ASP A 133 2.07 4.43 14.97
C ASP A 133 1.33 4.48 13.64
N GLN A 134 2.07 4.66 12.54
CA GLN A 134 1.52 4.63 11.18
C GLN A 134 0.93 3.25 10.82
N ALA A 135 1.58 2.18 11.26
CA ALA A 135 1.10 0.82 11.04
C ALA A 135 -0.13 0.43 11.88
N THR A 136 -0.52 1.25 12.86
CA THR A 136 -1.72 1.07 13.68
C THR A 136 -2.89 1.98 13.29
N LEU A 137 -2.71 2.84 12.26
CA LEU A 137 -3.77 3.71 11.77
C LEU A 137 -4.99 2.90 11.29
N ARG A 138 -6.18 3.39 11.61
CA ARG A 138 -7.43 2.77 11.17
C ARG A 138 -7.93 3.38 9.86
N PRO A 139 -8.50 2.56 8.95
CA PRO A 139 -9.27 3.08 7.82
C PRO A 139 -10.39 4.01 8.30
N ALA A 140 -10.79 4.96 7.45
CA ALA A 140 -11.91 5.84 7.72
C ALA A 140 -12.99 5.71 6.65
N SER A 141 -14.26 5.71 7.05
CA SER A 141 -15.40 5.67 6.13
C SER A 141 -15.62 7.00 5.40
N ASP A 142 -15.12 8.10 5.95
CA ASP A 142 -15.24 9.45 5.43
C ASP A 142 -14.05 9.88 4.55
N LEU A 143 -13.15 8.95 4.16
CA LEU A 143 -11.97 9.25 3.36
C LEU A 143 -12.30 9.99 2.05
N PHE A 144 -13.36 9.58 1.35
CA PHE A 144 -13.79 10.29 0.14
C PHE A 144 -14.25 11.72 0.46
N THR A 145 -15.00 11.91 1.55
CA THR A 145 -15.43 13.24 2.00
C THR A 145 -14.23 14.12 2.33
N ALA A 146 -13.24 13.59 3.05
CA ALA A 146 -12.01 14.32 3.37
C ALA A 146 -11.21 14.70 2.12
N ALA A 147 -11.08 13.80 1.14
CA ALA A 147 -10.43 14.08 -0.14
C ALA A 147 -11.22 15.13 -0.96
N TRP A 148 -12.55 15.02 -0.96
CA TRP A 148 -13.45 15.96 -1.64
C TRP A 148 -13.38 17.37 -1.05
N ASP A 149 -13.31 17.49 0.28
CA ASP A 149 -13.07 18.74 0.98
C ASP A 149 -11.68 19.30 0.67
N ALA A 150 -10.67 18.43 0.64
CA ALA A 150 -9.28 18.82 0.36
C ALA A 150 -9.15 19.47 -1.03
N THR A 151 -9.86 18.97 -2.05
CA THR A 151 -9.88 19.56 -3.41
C THR A 151 -10.63 20.89 -3.51
N ARG A 152 -11.33 21.31 -2.44
CA ARG A 152 -12.12 22.57 -2.38
C ARG A 152 -11.56 23.60 -1.42
N GLN A 153 -10.37 23.37 -0.88
CA GLN A 153 -9.74 24.35 -0.01
C GLN A 153 -9.37 25.61 -0.82
N PRO A 154 -9.53 26.80 -0.22
CA PRO A 154 -9.08 28.05 -0.84
C PRO A 154 -7.56 28.02 -1.00
N ARG A 155 -7.08 28.69 -2.04
CA ARG A 155 -5.64 28.79 -2.29
C ARG A 155 -5.03 29.78 -1.30
N PRO A 156 -4.02 29.37 -0.51
CA PRO A 156 -3.32 30.29 0.37
C PRO A 156 -2.33 31.15 -0.43
N ALA A 157 -1.84 32.22 0.19
CA ALA A 157 -0.64 32.88 -0.29
C ALA A 157 0.56 31.92 -0.16
N THR A 158 1.33 31.78 -1.24
CA THR A 158 2.48 30.86 -1.28
C THR A 158 3.81 31.56 -1.01
N GLY A 159 3.80 32.86 -0.74
CA GLY A 159 4.98 33.59 -0.29
C GLY A 159 5.09 33.58 1.22
N ARG A 160 6.31 33.53 1.74
CA ARG A 160 6.57 33.67 3.16
C ARG A 160 7.75 34.62 3.38
N GLU A 161 7.44 35.78 3.92
CA GLU A 161 8.45 36.81 4.20
C GLU A 161 9.15 36.60 5.54
N SER A 162 8.64 35.74 6.44
CA SER A 162 9.16 35.49 7.78
C SER A 162 9.78 34.08 7.95
N GLY A 163 10.91 33.97 8.66
CA GLY A 163 11.66 32.71 8.79
C GLY A 163 13.13 32.93 9.14
N ILE A 164 13.84 31.85 9.46
CA ILE A 164 15.26 31.92 9.84
C ILE A 164 16.14 31.93 8.60
N ASP A 165 15.89 30.99 7.68
CA ASP A 165 16.66 30.79 6.45
C ASP A 165 15.88 31.19 5.20
N HIS A 166 16.57 31.44 4.08
CA HIS A 166 15.96 31.77 2.79
C HIS A 166 16.14 30.62 1.78
N VAL A 167 15.03 30.07 1.27
CA VAL A 167 15.07 29.00 0.25
C VAL A 167 15.34 29.60 -1.12
N LEU A 168 16.54 29.33 -1.65
CA LEU A 168 16.96 29.80 -2.97
C LEU A 168 16.56 28.82 -4.09
N PRO A 169 16.37 29.31 -5.34
CA PRO A 169 16.03 28.46 -6.49
C PRO A 169 16.96 27.25 -6.73
N PRO A 170 18.29 27.32 -6.53
CA PRO A 170 19.17 26.15 -6.69
C PRO A 170 18.85 25.01 -5.72
N LEU A 171 18.45 25.32 -4.48
CA LEU A 171 18.01 24.30 -3.51
C LEU A 171 16.73 23.64 -4.00
N MET A 172 15.77 24.39 -4.55
CA MET A 172 14.57 23.78 -5.14
C MET A 172 14.89 22.84 -6.30
N ASN A 173 15.82 23.21 -7.19
CA ASN A 173 16.24 22.32 -8.29
C ASN A 173 16.85 21.01 -7.76
N LEU A 174 17.53 21.04 -6.60
CA LEU A 174 18.04 19.84 -5.94
C LEU A 174 16.90 18.98 -5.39
N LEU A 175 15.93 19.58 -4.68
CA LEU A 175 14.79 18.87 -4.11
C LEU A 175 13.92 18.17 -5.17
N GLU A 176 13.72 18.81 -6.32
CA GLU A 176 12.94 18.24 -7.44
C GLU A 176 13.66 17.05 -8.10
N ARG A 177 14.98 17.17 -8.33
CA ARG A 177 15.78 16.04 -8.82
C ARG A 177 15.80 14.90 -7.83
N HIS A 178 15.91 15.21 -6.54
CA HIS A 178 15.91 14.20 -5.49
C HIS A 178 14.60 13.40 -5.44
N LEU A 179 13.44 14.07 -5.53
CA LEU A 179 12.16 13.39 -5.65
C LEU A 179 12.07 12.48 -6.89
N ALA A 180 12.62 12.90 -8.03
CA ALA A 180 12.67 12.07 -9.23
C ALA A 180 13.50 10.80 -9.03
N GLU A 181 14.67 10.90 -8.38
CA GLU A 181 15.51 9.75 -8.02
C GLU A 181 14.82 8.80 -7.04
N LEU A 182 14.10 9.33 -6.05
CA LEU A 182 13.33 8.52 -5.10
C LEU A 182 12.22 7.70 -5.76
N ARG A 183 11.58 8.23 -6.81
CA ARG A 183 10.60 7.47 -7.60
C ARG A 183 11.24 6.31 -8.36
N ARG A 184 12.43 6.52 -8.95
CA ARG A 184 13.19 5.46 -9.63
C ARG A 184 13.66 4.37 -8.65
N LEU A 185 14.01 4.76 -7.42
CA LEU A 185 14.34 3.81 -6.37
C LEU A 185 13.14 2.91 -6.00
N ASP A 186 11.93 3.48 -5.93
CA ASP A 186 10.69 2.71 -5.72
C ASP A 186 10.41 1.75 -6.89
N ASP A 187 10.59 2.19 -8.14
CA ASP A 187 10.41 1.30 -9.32
C ASP A 187 11.35 0.09 -9.31
N ALA A 188 12.58 0.29 -8.82
CA ALA A 188 13.59 -0.75 -8.76
C ALA A 188 13.38 -1.70 -7.56
N THR A 189 13.14 -1.15 -6.37
CA THR A 189 13.20 -1.90 -5.10
C THR A 189 11.86 -2.01 -4.36
N GLY A 190 10.90 -1.12 -4.61
CA GLY A 190 9.61 -1.06 -3.91
C GLY A 190 9.64 -0.46 -2.51
N GLY A 191 8.54 -0.64 -1.77
CA GLY A 191 8.26 -0.01 -0.48
C GLY A 191 8.97 -0.61 0.73
N GLY A 192 10.27 -0.90 0.67
CA GLY A 192 11.03 -1.40 1.83
C GLY A 192 11.11 -0.39 2.99
N ALA A 193 11.27 -0.89 4.22
CA ALA A 193 11.26 -0.05 5.44
C ALA A 193 12.32 1.06 5.41
N LEU A 194 13.52 0.79 4.88
CA LEU A 194 14.59 1.78 4.76
C LEU A 194 14.25 2.88 3.75
N SER A 195 13.78 2.51 2.56
CA SER A 195 13.37 3.46 1.52
C SER A 195 12.21 4.34 2.01
N GLN A 196 11.22 3.74 2.68
CA GLN A 196 10.12 4.49 3.31
C GLN A 196 10.61 5.47 4.38
N ARG A 197 11.54 5.05 5.25
CA ARG A 197 12.12 5.93 6.27
C ARG A 197 12.79 7.13 5.61
N TYR A 198 13.56 6.91 4.55
CA TYR A 198 14.28 7.96 3.86
C TYR A 198 13.33 8.95 3.15
N VAL A 199 12.29 8.47 2.46
CA VAL A 199 11.27 9.33 1.83
C VAL A 199 10.53 10.17 2.89
N ARG A 200 10.23 9.61 4.06
CA ARG A 200 9.64 10.36 5.17
C ARG A 200 10.57 11.45 5.70
N THR A 201 11.86 11.18 5.82
CA THR A 201 12.85 12.21 6.20
C THR A 201 12.95 13.32 5.16
N ALA A 202 12.92 12.97 3.86
CA ALA A 202 12.87 13.98 2.80
C ALA A 202 11.59 14.84 2.89
N LEU A 203 10.42 14.21 3.11
CA LEU A 203 9.16 14.92 3.33
C LEU A 203 9.24 15.85 4.55
N ASP A 204 9.78 15.37 5.67
CA ASP A 204 9.96 16.16 6.89
C ASP A 204 10.81 17.40 6.65
N GLY A 205 11.93 17.25 5.93
CA GLY A 205 12.79 18.36 5.55
C GLY A 205 12.05 19.44 4.75
N VAL A 206 11.27 19.04 3.74
CA VAL A 206 10.50 19.99 2.92
C VAL A 206 9.36 20.64 3.71
N LEU A 207 8.68 19.89 4.60
CA LEU A 207 7.68 20.45 5.53
C LEU A 207 8.33 21.48 6.47
N GLY A 208 9.54 21.20 6.96
CA GLY A 208 10.34 22.14 7.76
C GLY A 208 10.63 23.44 7.00
N LEU A 209 11.05 23.35 5.74
CA LEU A 209 11.27 24.53 4.88
C LEU A 209 9.99 25.34 4.69
N LEU A 210 8.84 24.69 4.43
CA LEU A 210 7.55 25.36 4.30
C LEU A 210 7.13 26.11 5.57
N ARG A 211 7.47 25.58 6.75
CA ARG A 211 7.06 26.12 8.06
C ARG A 211 7.99 27.21 8.60
N HIS A 212 9.30 27.09 8.35
CA HIS A 212 10.32 27.85 9.09
C HIS A 212 11.22 28.75 8.24
N SER A 213 11.16 28.64 6.91
CA SER A 213 12.00 29.43 6.00
C SER A 213 11.23 30.57 5.31
N ARG A 214 11.96 31.57 4.83
CA ARG A 214 11.49 32.61 3.91
C ARG A 214 11.59 32.11 2.48
N TYR A 215 10.62 32.45 1.64
CA TYR A 215 10.62 32.13 0.22
C TYR A 215 9.67 33.04 -0.56
N THR A 216 10.01 33.26 -1.84
CA THR A 216 9.13 33.94 -2.78
C THR A 216 7.91 33.07 -3.11
N PRO A 217 6.80 33.66 -3.60
CA PRO A 217 5.62 32.88 -4.02
C PRO A 217 5.95 31.77 -5.04
N ALA A 218 6.86 32.04 -5.99
CA ALA A 218 7.28 31.05 -6.99
C ALA A 218 7.99 29.85 -6.35
N VAL A 219 8.85 30.08 -5.36
CA VAL A 219 9.54 29.01 -4.63
C VAL A 219 8.55 28.26 -3.72
N GLY A 220 7.65 28.96 -3.03
CA GLY A 220 6.65 28.33 -2.17
C GLY A 220 5.69 27.41 -2.94
N THR A 221 5.24 27.80 -4.13
CA THR A 221 4.45 26.92 -5.01
C THR A 221 5.22 25.65 -5.36
N ARG A 222 6.51 25.76 -5.69
CA ARG A 222 7.36 24.60 -5.99
C ARG A 222 7.61 23.72 -4.77
N LEU A 223 7.81 24.30 -3.59
CA LEU A 223 7.92 23.56 -2.32
C LEU A 223 6.65 22.77 -2.03
N LEU A 224 5.46 23.36 -2.20
CA LEU A 224 4.18 22.68 -2.00
C LEU A 224 4.01 21.50 -2.97
N ARG A 225 4.37 21.68 -4.24
CA ARG A 225 4.35 20.61 -5.25
C ARG A 225 5.35 19.50 -4.94
N ASN A 226 6.56 19.85 -4.49
CA ASN A 226 7.57 18.87 -4.10
C ASN A 226 7.13 18.07 -2.86
N ALA A 227 6.60 18.75 -1.84
CA ALA A 227 6.05 18.13 -0.64
C ALA A 227 4.86 17.22 -0.96
N SER A 228 3.97 17.64 -1.85
CA SER A 228 2.89 16.81 -2.38
C SER A 228 3.41 15.56 -3.07
N GLY A 229 4.41 15.68 -3.93
CA GLY A 229 5.04 14.54 -4.60
C GLY A 229 5.72 13.56 -3.65
N LEU A 230 6.37 14.06 -2.60
CA LEU A 230 6.95 13.22 -1.53
C LEU A 230 5.86 12.53 -0.69
N ALA A 231 4.78 13.24 -0.34
CA ALA A 231 3.64 12.65 0.35
C ALA A 231 2.96 11.58 -0.51
N GLN A 232 2.76 11.82 -1.81
CA GLN A 232 2.24 10.83 -2.75
C GLN A 232 3.11 9.58 -2.78
N LEU A 233 4.43 9.75 -2.87
CA LEU A 233 5.39 8.64 -2.92
C LEU A 233 5.39 7.86 -1.59
N ALA A 234 5.42 8.55 -0.45
CA ALA A 234 5.28 7.92 0.87
C ALA A 234 3.98 7.11 0.97
N GLY A 235 2.88 7.65 0.45
CA GLY A 235 1.59 6.96 0.41
C GLY A 235 1.58 5.72 -0.48
N TRP A 236 2.30 5.77 -1.61
CA TRP A 236 2.46 4.62 -2.51
C TRP A 236 3.31 3.52 -1.88
N MET A 237 4.44 3.87 -1.29
CA MET A 237 5.34 2.92 -0.65
C MET A 237 4.70 2.28 0.58
N ALA A 238 3.94 3.05 1.37
CA ALA A 238 3.17 2.50 2.49
C ALA A 238 2.13 1.48 2.00
N PHE A 239 1.44 1.77 0.89
CA PHE A 239 0.54 0.79 0.27
C PHE A 239 1.27 -0.45 -0.24
N ASP A 240 2.47 -0.28 -0.83
CA ASP A 240 3.32 -1.39 -1.25
C ASP A 240 3.85 -2.24 -0.09
N ALA A 241 3.94 -1.63 1.10
CA ALA A 241 4.29 -2.27 2.36
C ALA A 241 3.07 -2.88 3.10
N ASP A 242 1.90 -2.96 2.45
CA ASP A 242 0.65 -3.45 3.04
C ASP A 242 0.12 -2.61 4.22
N LEU A 243 0.53 -1.34 4.30
CA LEU A 243 0.09 -0.33 5.28
C LEU A 243 -0.96 0.60 4.65
N ALA A 244 -2.07 0.04 4.18
CA ALA A 244 -3.09 0.77 3.41
C ALA A 244 -3.60 2.06 4.08
N ALA A 245 -3.86 2.03 5.39
CA ALA A 245 -4.34 3.20 6.13
C ALA A 245 -3.31 4.34 6.17
N ALA A 246 -2.04 4.03 6.47
CA ALA A 246 -0.95 5.00 6.38
C ALA A 246 -0.83 5.56 4.95
N GLY A 247 -0.92 4.67 3.95
CA GLY A 247 -0.95 5.05 2.54
C GLY A 247 -2.00 6.10 2.24
N GLN A 248 -3.25 5.87 2.65
CA GLN A 248 -4.37 6.80 2.45
C GLN A 248 -4.17 8.14 3.17
N ARG A 249 -3.62 8.15 4.40
CA ARG A 249 -3.31 9.38 5.14
C ARG A 249 -2.31 10.27 4.39
N TYR A 250 -1.24 9.66 3.86
CA TYR A 250 -0.27 10.36 3.02
C TYR A 250 -0.88 10.86 1.70
N GLN A 251 -1.75 10.08 1.06
CA GLN A 251 -2.45 10.54 -0.15
C GLN A 251 -3.38 11.72 0.13
N LEU A 252 -4.08 11.73 1.26
CA LEU A 252 -4.89 12.87 1.67
C LEU A 252 -4.03 14.12 1.92
N LEU A 253 -2.86 13.96 2.56
CA LEU A 253 -1.88 15.04 2.67
C LEU A 253 -1.42 15.54 1.29
N ALA A 254 -1.10 14.64 0.37
CA ALA A 254 -0.69 15.00 -0.99
C ALA A 254 -1.75 15.83 -1.72
N ILE A 255 -3.03 15.45 -1.64
CA ILE A 255 -4.13 16.24 -2.23
C ILE A 255 -4.18 17.65 -1.62
N ARG A 256 -4.05 17.78 -0.30
CA ARG A 256 -4.07 19.09 0.37
C ARG A 256 -2.90 19.98 -0.05
N LEU A 257 -1.70 19.42 -0.14
CA LEU A 257 -0.49 20.14 -0.55
C LEU A 257 -0.54 20.52 -2.03
N ALA A 258 -1.00 19.60 -2.90
CA ALA A 258 -1.20 19.87 -4.32
C ALA A 258 -2.24 20.97 -4.56
N GLN A 259 -3.37 20.92 -3.84
CA GLN A 259 -4.39 21.97 -3.91
C GLN A 259 -3.82 23.33 -3.50
N ALA A 260 -3.03 23.38 -2.42
CA ALA A 260 -2.39 24.61 -1.97
C ALA A 260 -1.33 25.14 -2.98
N GLY A 261 -0.65 24.23 -3.69
CA GLY A 261 0.35 24.54 -4.72
C GLY A 261 -0.20 24.67 -6.14
N ASP A 262 -1.53 24.76 -6.30
CA ASP A 262 -2.23 24.81 -7.60
C ASP A 262 -1.75 23.74 -8.59
N ASP A 263 -1.77 22.48 -8.16
CA ASP A 263 -1.30 21.33 -8.92
C ASP A 263 -2.43 20.30 -9.12
N HIS A 264 -3.30 20.59 -10.09
CA HIS A 264 -4.45 19.73 -10.43
C HIS A 264 -4.04 18.37 -10.99
N ASP A 265 -2.87 18.30 -11.63
CA ASP A 265 -2.36 17.07 -12.22
C ASP A 265 -1.97 16.07 -11.13
N THR A 266 -1.29 16.55 -10.08
CA THR A 266 -1.00 15.71 -8.91
C THR A 266 -2.27 15.33 -8.15
N VAL A 267 -3.24 16.25 -7.99
CA VAL A 267 -4.55 15.92 -7.38
C VAL A 267 -5.23 14.77 -8.15
N ALA A 268 -5.33 14.88 -9.48
CA ALA A 268 -5.94 13.85 -10.32
C ALA A 268 -5.20 12.50 -10.20
N ASN A 269 -3.86 12.53 -10.24
CA ASN A 269 -3.08 11.31 -10.11
C ASN A 269 -3.28 10.64 -8.74
N VAL A 270 -3.30 11.41 -7.64
CA VAL A 270 -3.49 10.88 -6.28
C VAL A 270 -4.90 10.29 -6.10
N LEU A 271 -5.94 10.94 -6.62
CA LEU A 271 -7.29 10.38 -6.65
C LEU A 271 -7.33 9.04 -7.41
N GLY A 272 -6.65 8.96 -8.55
CA GLY A 272 -6.50 7.71 -9.30
C GLY A 272 -5.70 6.63 -8.55
N MET A 273 -4.74 7.01 -7.70
CA MET A 273 -4.03 6.07 -6.82
C MET A 273 -4.95 5.52 -5.73
N LEU A 274 -5.77 6.37 -5.09
CA LEU A 274 -6.79 5.93 -4.13
C LEU A 274 -7.79 4.96 -4.80
N ALA A 275 -8.20 5.22 -6.04
CA ALA A 275 -9.03 4.31 -6.82
C ALA A 275 -8.38 2.93 -6.98
N TYR A 276 -7.09 2.87 -7.36
CA TYR A 276 -6.33 1.63 -7.48
C TYR A 276 -6.22 0.88 -6.15
N GLN A 277 -5.96 1.58 -5.04
CA GLN A 277 -5.88 0.97 -3.71
C GLN A 277 -7.22 0.30 -3.34
N HIS A 278 -8.35 0.99 -3.57
CA HIS A 278 -9.67 0.42 -3.30
C HIS A 278 -10.03 -0.75 -4.23
N ALA A 279 -9.65 -0.69 -5.51
CA ALA A 279 -9.82 -1.80 -6.45
C ALA A 279 -9.04 -3.04 -5.97
N ALA A 280 -7.77 -2.86 -5.59
CA ALA A 280 -6.92 -3.94 -5.08
C ALA A 280 -7.46 -4.55 -3.77
N SER A 281 -8.10 -3.75 -2.92
CA SER A 281 -8.73 -4.19 -1.67
C SER A 281 -10.19 -4.66 -1.82
N GLN A 282 -10.65 -4.94 -3.04
CA GLN A 282 -12.01 -5.47 -3.31
C GLN A 282 -13.15 -4.54 -2.86
N ASN A 283 -12.96 -3.22 -3.00
CA ASN A 283 -14.00 -2.22 -2.76
C ASN A 283 -14.31 -1.44 -4.07
N PRO A 284 -15.05 -2.04 -5.01
CA PRO A 284 -15.29 -1.45 -6.34
C PRO A 284 -16.09 -0.15 -6.28
N ALA A 285 -17.03 -0.03 -5.34
CA ALA A 285 -17.84 1.19 -5.18
C ALA A 285 -16.96 2.40 -4.81
N ALA A 286 -16.03 2.25 -3.87
CA ALA A 286 -15.08 3.31 -3.55
C ALA A 286 -14.10 3.56 -4.70
N ALA A 287 -13.65 2.50 -5.38
CA ALA A 287 -12.74 2.62 -6.52
C ALA A 287 -13.34 3.48 -7.65
N LEU A 288 -14.59 3.22 -8.03
CA LEU A 288 -15.30 3.98 -9.07
C LEU A 288 -15.44 5.46 -8.67
N ARG A 289 -15.89 5.75 -7.44
CA ARG A 289 -16.04 7.12 -6.95
C ARG A 289 -14.73 7.92 -7.05
N PHE A 290 -13.61 7.33 -6.61
CA PHE A 290 -12.30 7.98 -6.69
C PHE A 290 -11.80 8.12 -8.14
N ALA A 291 -12.05 7.13 -9.00
CA ALA A 291 -11.65 7.21 -10.40
C ALA A 291 -12.42 8.28 -11.19
N GLU A 292 -13.74 8.38 -10.97
CA GLU A 292 -14.57 9.45 -11.55
C GLU A 292 -14.12 10.83 -11.08
N ALA A 293 -13.79 10.97 -9.80
CA ALA A 293 -13.20 12.20 -9.25
C ALA A 293 -11.85 12.52 -9.90
N ALA A 294 -11.00 11.52 -10.16
CA ALA A 294 -9.73 11.69 -10.86
C ALA A 294 -9.94 12.17 -12.31
N VAL A 295 -10.87 11.57 -13.05
CA VAL A 295 -11.22 11.98 -14.42
C VAL A 295 -11.77 13.41 -14.45
N THR A 296 -12.64 13.75 -13.50
CA THR A 296 -13.18 15.11 -13.36
C THR A 296 -12.07 16.12 -13.08
N SER A 297 -11.15 15.80 -12.16
CA SER A 297 -10.00 16.65 -11.83
C SER A 297 -9.04 16.83 -13.01
N ALA A 298 -8.84 15.80 -13.82
CA ALA A 298 -7.96 15.82 -14.99
C ALA A 298 -8.58 16.48 -16.23
N ALA A 299 -9.86 16.87 -16.22
CA ALA A 299 -10.60 17.23 -17.43
C ALA A 299 -9.94 18.32 -18.29
N ARG A 300 -9.16 19.22 -17.67
CA ARG A 300 -8.44 20.32 -18.31
C ARG A 300 -6.91 20.14 -18.33
N SER A 301 -6.41 18.99 -17.91
CA SER A 301 -4.99 18.67 -17.87
C SER A 301 -4.47 18.21 -19.23
N LEU A 302 -3.14 18.06 -19.34
CA LEU A 302 -2.48 17.51 -20.51
C LEU A 302 -2.98 16.09 -20.85
N PRO A 303 -2.90 15.65 -22.13
CA PRO A 303 -3.41 14.35 -22.57
C PRO A 303 -2.94 13.18 -21.72
N THR A 304 -1.66 13.14 -21.33
CA THR A 304 -1.09 12.04 -20.53
C THR A 304 -1.69 11.96 -19.12
N VAL A 305 -2.04 13.10 -18.50
CA VAL A 305 -2.71 13.12 -17.18
C VAL A 305 -4.14 12.59 -17.30
N ARG A 306 -4.85 12.99 -18.37
CA ARG A 306 -6.20 12.51 -18.68
C ARG A 306 -6.20 11.01 -18.97
N ALA A 307 -5.24 10.53 -19.76
CA ALA A 307 -5.03 9.11 -20.03
C ALA A 307 -4.80 8.33 -18.72
N ARG A 308 -3.93 8.84 -17.85
CA ARG A 308 -3.64 8.21 -16.55
C ARG A 308 -4.89 8.08 -15.66
N ALA A 309 -5.76 9.10 -15.64
CA ALA A 309 -7.03 9.05 -14.92
C ALA A 309 -7.99 8.01 -15.53
N LEU A 310 -8.09 7.94 -16.87
CA LEU A 310 -8.91 6.95 -17.57
C LEU A 310 -8.41 5.51 -17.35
N GLY A 311 -7.10 5.27 -17.32
CA GLY A 311 -6.56 3.95 -16.97
C GLY A 311 -6.95 3.50 -15.56
N ARG A 312 -7.06 4.43 -14.60
CA ARG A 312 -7.59 4.12 -13.25
C ARG A 312 -9.10 3.92 -13.24
N LEU A 313 -9.85 4.61 -14.10
CA LEU A 313 -11.28 4.33 -14.32
C LEU A 313 -11.50 2.94 -14.92
N ALA A 314 -10.70 2.54 -15.91
CA ALA A 314 -10.71 1.19 -16.45
C ALA A 314 -10.45 0.15 -15.33
N THR A 315 -9.42 0.37 -14.50
CA THR A 315 -9.14 -0.51 -13.35
C THR A 315 -10.34 -0.62 -12.39
N ALA A 316 -11.04 0.49 -12.14
CA ALA A 316 -12.22 0.50 -11.27
C ALA A 316 -13.41 -0.24 -11.89
N HIS A 317 -13.67 -0.09 -13.19
CA HIS A 317 -14.70 -0.86 -13.91
C HIS A 317 -14.40 -2.36 -13.91
N ALA A 318 -13.13 -2.74 -14.12
CA ALA A 318 -12.72 -4.13 -14.04
C ALA A 318 -12.95 -4.74 -12.65
N ALA A 319 -12.63 -4.00 -11.59
CA ALA A 319 -12.92 -4.43 -10.22
C ALA A 319 -14.42 -4.54 -9.93
N ALA A 320 -15.25 -3.74 -10.61
CA ALA A 320 -16.72 -3.83 -10.56
C ALA A 320 -17.30 -4.95 -11.44
N GLY A 321 -16.48 -5.62 -12.25
CA GLY A 321 -16.92 -6.68 -13.17
C GLY A 321 -17.48 -6.18 -14.50
N ASP A 322 -17.40 -4.87 -14.78
CA ASP A 322 -17.95 -4.26 -15.98
C ASP A 322 -16.91 -4.27 -17.12
N LEU A 323 -17.01 -5.30 -17.98
CA LEU A 323 -16.09 -5.52 -19.09
C LEU A 323 -16.23 -4.46 -20.19
N ASP A 324 -17.44 -3.98 -20.47
CA ASP A 324 -17.68 -3.06 -21.58
C ASP A 324 -17.20 -1.65 -21.20
N ALA A 325 -17.47 -1.19 -19.98
CA ALA A 325 -16.95 0.08 -19.49
C ALA A 325 -15.43 0.05 -19.27
N PHE A 326 -14.86 -1.11 -18.87
CA PHE A 326 -13.41 -1.31 -18.84
C PHE A 326 -12.78 -1.07 -20.22
N ARG A 327 -13.37 -1.63 -21.28
CA ARG A 327 -12.87 -1.47 -22.66
C ARG A 327 -12.96 -0.03 -23.14
N ASP A 328 -14.11 0.63 -22.98
CA ASP A 328 -14.27 2.05 -23.35
C ASP A 328 -13.20 2.94 -22.69
N ALA A 329 -13.03 2.79 -21.37
CA ALA A 329 -12.05 3.58 -20.63
C ALA A 329 -10.61 3.28 -21.07
N THR A 330 -10.30 2.02 -21.41
CA THR A 330 -8.98 1.60 -21.90
C THR A 330 -8.69 2.15 -23.30
N ASP A 331 -9.65 2.09 -24.21
CA ASP A 331 -9.51 2.63 -25.58
C ASP A 331 -9.29 4.14 -25.55
N ARG A 332 -10.06 4.87 -24.73
CA ARG A 332 -9.90 6.31 -24.53
C ARG A 332 -8.56 6.66 -23.87
N CYS A 333 -8.08 5.81 -22.95
CA CYS A 333 -6.76 5.95 -22.35
C CYS A 333 -5.66 5.83 -23.41
N HIS A 334 -5.71 4.80 -24.26
CA HIS A 334 -4.74 4.61 -25.35
C HIS A 334 -4.75 5.78 -26.34
N ALA A 335 -5.93 6.21 -26.80
CA ALA A 335 -6.06 7.31 -27.73
C ALA A 335 -5.42 8.62 -27.20
N LEU A 336 -5.55 8.90 -25.90
CA LEU A 336 -4.91 10.07 -25.30
C LEU A 336 -3.40 9.90 -25.10
N LEU A 337 -2.92 8.67 -24.85
CA LEU A 337 -1.50 8.40 -24.66
C LEU A 337 -0.69 8.57 -25.95
N GLU A 338 -1.29 8.36 -27.12
CA GLU A 338 -0.70 8.67 -28.43
C GLU A 338 -0.34 10.15 -28.60
N HIS A 339 -0.97 11.02 -27.81
CA HIS A 339 -0.75 12.47 -27.82
C HIS A 339 0.18 12.93 -26.69
N ARG A 340 1.07 12.05 -26.21
CA ARG A 340 2.12 12.38 -25.24
C ARG A 340 2.99 13.53 -25.74
N ARG A 341 3.36 14.45 -24.85
CA ARG A 341 4.11 15.67 -25.17
C ARG A 341 5.40 15.76 -24.35
N SER A 342 6.32 16.62 -24.78
CA SER A 342 7.57 16.88 -24.05
C SER A 342 7.39 17.69 -22.76
N ASP A 343 6.26 18.40 -22.63
CA ASP A 343 5.87 19.18 -21.46
C ASP A 343 5.00 18.40 -20.46
N ASP A 344 4.82 17.09 -20.66
CA ASP A 344 4.08 16.25 -19.71
C ASP A 344 4.71 16.24 -18.32
N PRO A 345 3.90 16.06 -17.24
CA PRO A 345 4.42 16.07 -15.88
C PRO A 345 5.53 15.04 -15.70
N PRO A 346 6.72 15.44 -15.19
CA PRO A 346 7.85 14.52 -15.02
C PRO A 346 7.53 13.30 -14.15
N ALA A 347 6.53 13.39 -13.27
CA ALA A 347 6.04 12.29 -12.44
C ALA A 347 5.42 11.13 -13.23
N LEU A 348 5.01 11.34 -14.49
CA LEU A 348 4.36 10.32 -15.34
C LEU A 348 5.31 9.68 -16.37
N TYR A 349 6.63 9.69 -16.09
CA TYR A 349 7.63 9.05 -16.96
C TYR A 349 7.39 7.55 -17.15
N TYR A 350 6.88 6.86 -16.11
CA TYR A 350 6.65 5.42 -16.11
C TYR A 350 5.38 5.02 -16.88
N PHE A 351 4.51 5.98 -17.23
CA PHE A 351 3.20 5.71 -17.82
C PHE A 351 3.30 5.44 -19.33
N THR A 352 3.98 4.37 -19.68
CA THR A 352 4.26 3.95 -21.06
C THR A 352 3.13 3.08 -21.64
N PRO A 353 3.08 2.85 -22.96
CA PRO A 353 2.17 1.88 -23.56
C PRO A 353 2.27 0.49 -22.90
N ASP A 354 3.49 0.03 -22.62
CA ASP A 354 3.72 -1.26 -21.94
C ASP A 354 3.15 -1.29 -20.52
N GLN A 355 3.26 -0.17 -19.78
CA GLN A 355 2.65 -0.07 -18.46
C GLN A 355 1.11 -0.10 -18.54
N VAL A 356 0.50 0.58 -19.53
CA VAL A 356 -0.95 0.53 -19.74
C VAL A 356 -1.41 -0.87 -20.14
N ALA A 357 -0.66 -1.53 -21.02
CA ALA A 357 -0.92 -2.92 -21.40
C ALA A 357 -0.88 -3.84 -20.18
N ALA A 358 0.16 -3.76 -19.35
CA ALA A 358 0.27 -4.59 -18.17
C ALA A 358 -0.84 -4.33 -17.13
N GLU A 359 -1.21 -3.07 -16.88
CA GLU A 359 -2.35 -2.74 -16.02
C GLU A 359 -3.67 -3.28 -16.58
N SER A 360 -3.87 -3.22 -17.91
CA SER A 360 -5.04 -3.77 -18.59
C SER A 360 -5.08 -5.29 -18.52
N GLY A 361 -3.93 -5.96 -18.70
CA GLY A 361 -3.80 -7.39 -18.54
C GLY A 361 -4.11 -7.84 -17.12
N GLN A 362 -3.63 -7.13 -16.10
CA GLN A 362 -4.01 -7.37 -14.70
C GLN A 362 -5.55 -7.31 -14.54
N ALA A 363 -6.18 -6.26 -15.06
CA ALA A 363 -7.63 -6.08 -14.99
C ALA A 363 -8.41 -7.21 -15.69
N LEU A 364 -7.92 -7.69 -16.84
CA LEU A 364 -8.53 -8.82 -17.56
C LEU A 364 -8.46 -10.14 -16.77
N VAL A 365 -7.39 -10.37 -15.99
CA VAL A 365 -7.31 -11.53 -15.07
C VAL A 365 -8.41 -11.48 -14.01
N ASP A 366 -8.71 -10.29 -13.49
CA ASP A 366 -9.78 -10.10 -12.51
C ASP A 366 -11.17 -10.25 -13.15
N LEU A 367 -11.38 -9.66 -14.33
CA LEU A 367 -12.62 -9.78 -15.10
C LEU A 367 -12.94 -11.21 -15.51
N ALA A 368 -11.93 -12.03 -15.82
CA ALA A 368 -12.12 -13.44 -16.18
C ALA A 368 -12.84 -14.25 -15.08
N ALA A 369 -12.65 -13.89 -13.80
CA ALA A 369 -13.31 -14.57 -12.68
C ALA A 369 -14.84 -14.38 -12.70
N ASN A 370 -15.31 -13.21 -13.14
CA ASN A 370 -16.72 -12.84 -13.17
C ASN A 370 -17.37 -13.02 -14.56
N ASN A 371 -16.59 -13.35 -15.59
CA ASN A 371 -17.03 -13.50 -16.98
C ASN A 371 -16.77 -14.92 -17.51
N GLN A 372 -17.35 -15.94 -16.86
CA GLN A 372 -17.06 -17.36 -17.12
C GLN A 372 -17.15 -17.77 -18.60
N GLY A 373 -18.15 -17.28 -19.33
CA GLY A 373 -18.32 -17.57 -20.77
C GLY A 373 -17.24 -16.97 -21.68
N ARG A 374 -16.48 -15.98 -21.21
CA ARG A 374 -15.39 -15.30 -21.94
C ARG A 374 -14.02 -15.51 -21.31
N ALA A 375 -13.95 -16.21 -20.17
CA ALA A 375 -12.76 -16.30 -19.32
C ALA A 375 -11.51 -16.75 -20.09
N ARG A 376 -11.59 -17.79 -20.92
CA ARG A 376 -10.45 -18.29 -21.71
C ARG A 376 -9.88 -17.20 -22.65
N ARG A 377 -10.76 -16.45 -23.32
CA ARG A 377 -10.33 -15.36 -24.23
C ARG A 377 -9.70 -14.21 -23.46
N LEU A 378 -10.31 -13.81 -22.34
CA LEU A 378 -9.79 -12.74 -21.49
C LEU A 378 -8.42 -13.09 -20.88
N LEU A 379 -8.23 -14.35 -20.48
CA LEU A 379 -6.94 -14.82 -19.94
C LEU A 379 -5.84 -14.91 -21.00
N ALA A 380 -6.18 -15.30 -22.23
CA ALA A 380 -5.23 -15.28 -23.34
C ALA A 380 -4.79 -13.84 -23.69
N GLU A 381 -5.75 -12.92 -23.76
CA GLU A 381 -5.48 -11.49 -23.96
C GLU A 381 -4.63 -10.91 -22.82
N ALA A 382 -4.97 -11.24 -21.56
CA ALA A 382 -4.19 -10.84 -20.39
C ALA A 382 -2.74 -11.32 -20.46
N ASN A 383 -2.52 -12.57 -20.87
CA ASN A 383 -1.18 -13.13 -21.01
C ASN A 383 -0.34 -12.32 -22.02
N SER A 384 -0.91 -12.01 -23.19
CA SER A 384 -0.23 -11.19 -24.21
C SER A 384 0.12 -9.80 -23.69
N LEU A 385 -0.78 -9.16 -22.94
CA LEU A 385 -0.57 -7.80 -22.41
C LEU A 385 0.42 -7.75 -21.24
N LEU A 386 0.48 -8.80 -20.41
CA LEU A 386 1.37 -8.86 -19.24
C LEU A 386 2.81 -9.25 -19.58
N SER A 387 3.01 -10.07 -20.62
CA SER A 387 4.30 -10.68 -20.94
C SER A 387 5.44 -9.67 -21.15
N PRO A 388 5.29 -8.57 -21.92
CA PRO A 388 6.41 -7.67 -22.21
C PRO A 388 7.04 -7.06 -20.95
N LEU A 389 6.21 -6.55 -20.03
CA LEU A 389 6.70 -5.90 -18.81
C LEU A 389 7.18 -6.93 -17.78
N ALA A 390 6.57 -8.11 -17.72
CA ALA A 390 7.04 -9.22 -16.89
C ALA A 390 8.42 -9.74 -17.34
N ASP A 391 8.69 -9.72 -18.65
CA ASP A 391 9.93 -10.25 -19.23
C ASP A 391 11.08 -9.23 -19.17
N HIS A 392 10.80 -7.97 -19.54
CA HIS A 392 11.85 -6.95 -19.74
C HIS A 392 11.89 -5.86 -18.66
N GLY A 393 10.91 -5.81 -17.75
CA GLY A 393 10.88 -4.78 -16.70
C GLY A 393 12.10 -4.85 -15.77
N SER A 394 12.65 -6.05 -15.54
CA SER A 394 13.82 -6.24 -14.66
C SER A 394 15.13 -5.66 -15.22
N THR A 395 15.27 -5.58 -16.54
CA THR A 395 16.44 -5.04 -17.25
C THR A 395 16.31 -3.57 -17.59
N SER A 396 15.10 -2.99 -17.46
CA SER A 396 14.78 -1.59 -17.77
C SER A 396 14.57 -0.71 -16.54
N GLY A 397 14.92 -1.19 -15.34
CA GLY A 397 14.81 -0.44 -14.08
C GLY A 397 13.46 -0.56 -13.36
N TYR A 398 12.50 -1.31 -13.92
CA TYR A 398 11.16 -1.52 -13.37
C TYR A 398 11.00 -2.89 -12.69
N ARG A 399 12.01 -3.36 -11.96
CA ARG A 399 12.06 -4.71 -11.38
C ARG A 399 10.86 -5.01 -10.46
N ARG A 400 10.41 -4.02 -9.66
CA ARG A 400 9.22 -4.18 -8.83
C ARG A 400 7.94 -4.33 -9.67
N SER A 401 7.82 -3.57 -10.77
CA SER A 401 6.69 -3.68 -11.70
C SER A 401 6.69 -5.03 -12.42
N ALA A 402 7.87 -5.50 -12.87
CA ALA A 402 8.03 -6.82 -13.48
C ALA A 402 7.59 -7.96 -12.55
N LEU A 403 7.98 -7.90 -11.27
CA LEU A 403 7.54 -8.85 -10.26
C LEU A 403 6.02 -8.81 -10.09
N LEU A 404 5.42 -7.63 -9.95
CA LEU A 404 3.97 -7.48 -9.79
C LEU A 404 3.21 -8.08 -10.97
N HIS A 405 3.54 -7.66 -12.18
CA HIS A 405 2.83 -8.08 -13.39
C HIS A 405 3.11 -9.54 -13.75
N GLY A 406 4.32 -10.04 -13.45
CA GLY A 406 4.64 -11.46 -13.57
C GLY A 406 3.83 -12.33 -12.59
N ILE A 407 3.49 -11.85 -11.39
CA ILE A 407 2.55 -12.56 -10.49
C ILE A 407 1.16 -12.65 -11.14
N HIS A 408 0.69 -11.58 -11.78
CA HIS A 408 -0.58 -11.60 -12.51
C HIS A 408 -0.54 -12.50 -13.74
N LEU A 409 0.60 -12.56 -14.45
CA LEU A 409 0.82 -13.48 -15.57
C LEU A 409 0.77 -14.95 -15.12
N ALA A 410 1.46 -15.29 -14.03
CA ALA A 410 1.40 -16.63 -13.44
C ALA A 410 -0.02 -16.99 -12.99
N ARG A 411 -0.76 -16.02 -12.43
CA ARG A 411 -2.18 -16.19 -12.09
C ARG A 411 -3.05 -16.43 -13.33
N ALA A 412 -2.79 -15.70 -14.42
CA ALA A 412 -3.51 -15.90 -15.68
C ALA A 412 -3.32 -17.34 -16.20
N ASN A 413 -2.08 -17.82 -16.23
CA ASN A 413 -1.75 -19.20 -16.64
C ASN A 413 -2.41 -20.25 -15.74
N LEU A 414 -2.42 -20.03 -14.42
CA LEU A 414 -3.05 -20.95 -13.47
C LEU A 414 -4.57 -21.02 -13.65
N LEU A 415 -5.22 -19.90 -13.99
CA LEU A 415 -6.64 -19.84 -14.27
C LEU A 415 -6.98 -20.40 -15.66
N ALA A 416 -6.06 -20.31 -16.61
CA ALA A 416 -6.20 -20.89 -17.95
C ALA A 416 -5.99 -22.41 -17.99
N HIS A 417 -5.60 -23.03 -16.86
CA HIS A 417 -5.21 -24.43 -16.74
C HIS A 417 -3.94 -24.81 -17.52
N GLU A 418 -2.95 -23.91 -17.52
CA GLU A 418 -1.64 -24.07 -18.16
C GLU A 418 -0.55 -24.28 -17.07
N PRO A 419 -0.39 -25.50 -16.51
CA PRO A 419 0.47 -25.73 -15.35
C PRO A 419 1.96 -25.53 -15.66
N GLU A 420 2.44 -25.91 -16.85
CA GLU A 420 3.84 -25.72 -17.27
C GLU A 420 4.18 -24.23 -17.36
N ALA A 421 3.31 -23.43 -18.00
CA ALA A 421 3.47 -21.99 -18.10
C ALA A 421 3.39 -21.31 -16.72
N THR A 422 2.55 -21.81 -15.82
CA THR A 422 2.48 -21.36 -14.43
C THR A 422 3.78 -21.62 -13.69
N ILE A 423 4.31 -22.85 -13.77
CA ILE A 423 5.57 -23.26 -13.14
C ILE A 423 6.73 -22.41 -13.64
N HIS A 424 6.86 -22.25 -14.96
CA HIS A 424 7.91 -21.43 -15.57
C HIS A 424 7.88 -19.99 -15.07
N CYS A 425 6.69 -19.39 -15.03
CA CYS A 425 6.53 -18.03 -14.54
C CYS A 425 6.89 -17.94 -13.04
N LEU A 426 6.39 -18.85 -12.20
CA LEU A 426 6.71 -18.88 -10.76
C LEU A 426 8.22 -18.98 -10.49
N LEU A 427 8.93 -19.84 -11.22
CA LEU A 427 10.38 -19.99 -11.10
C LEU A 427 11.10 -18.69 -11.47
N ARG A 428 10.70 -18.04 -12.57
CA ARG A 428 11.28 -16.74 -12.97
C ARG A 428 11.09 -15.69 -11.88
N LEU A 429 9.90 -15.61 -11.26
CA LEU A 429 9.62 -14.65 -10.19
C LEU A 429 10.55 -14.80 -8.98
N THR A 430 11.03 -16.02 -8.68
CA THR A 430 11.96 -16.23 -7.56
C THR A 430 13.26 -15.45 -7.72
N SER A 431 13.72 -15.23 -8.95
CA SER A 431 14.94 -14.48 -9.25
C SER A 431 14.83 -12.98 -8.94
N HIS A 432 13.61 -12.43 -8.86
CA HIS A 432 13.39 -11.00 -8.58
C HIS A 432 13.25 -10.71 -7.08
N LEU A 433 12.89 -11.71 -6.26
CA LEU A 433 12.57 -11.52 -4.85
C LEU A 433 13.71 -10.96 -3.99
N PRO A 434 14.99 -11.33 -4.17
CA PRO A 434 16.08 -10.81 -3.33
C PRO A 434 16.23 -9.29 -3.41
N ASP A 435 15.89 -8.69 -4.55
CA ASP A 435 16.12 -7.27 -4.81
C ASP A 435 14.84 -6.42 -4.74
N VAL A 436 13.68 -7.05 -4.50
CA VAL A 436 12.40 -6.36 -4.38
C VAL A 436 11.85 -6.49 -2.95
N GLN A 437 11.73 -5.34 -2.30
CA GLN A 437 11.29 -5.16 -0.92
C GLN A 437 9.79 -4.87 -0.81
N SER A 438 9.01 -5.19 -1.83
CA SER A 438 7.54 -5.05 -1.83
C SER A 438 6.87 -6.18 -1.02
N ILE A 439 6.35 -5.84 0.16
CA ILE A 439 5.56 -6.77 1.00
C ILE A 439 4.29 -7.18 0.28
N ARG A 440 3.66 -6.27 -0.46
CA ARG A 440 2.46 -6.55 -1.26
C ARG A 440 2.73 -7.61 -2.33
N CYS A 441 3.83 -7.51 -3.09
CA CYS A 441 4.19 -8.53 -4.08
C CYS A 441 4.45 -9.89 -3.41
N ARG A 442 5.12 -9.91 -2.25
CA ARG A 442 5.33 -11.15 -1.48
C ARG A 442 4.00 -11.77 -1.03
N ASN A 443 3.04 -10.97 -0.59
CA ASN A 443 1.70 -11.43 -0.22
C ASN A 443 0.93 -12.00 -1.41
N LEU A 444 0.96 -11.32 -2.55
CA LEU A 444 0.31 -11.78 -3.78
C LEU A 444 0.93 -13.10 -4.26
N LEU A 445 2.26 -13.21 -4.28
CA LEU A 445 2.96 -14.43 -4.65
C LEU A 445 2.69 -15.57 -3.67
N GLY A 446 2.70 -15.32 -2.35
CA GLY A 446 2.35 -16.31 -1.34
C GLY A 446 0.91 -16.81 -1.47
N SER A 447 -0.03 -15.92 -1.83
CA SER A 447 -1.40 -16.30 -2.14
C SER A 447 -1.47 -17.17 -3.40
N LEU A 448 -0.81 -16.74 -4.48
CA LEU A 448 -0.74 -17.51 -5.72
C LEU A 448 -0.14 -18.90 -5.50
N ARG A 449 0.97 -19.00 -4.75
CA ARG A 449 1.60 -20.28 -4.38
C ARG A 449 0.62 -21.21 -3.68
N ARG A 450 -0.19 -20.72 -2.75
CA ARG A 450 -1.21 -21.55 -2.06
C ARG A 450 -2.24 -22.09 -3.06
N HIS A 451 -2.76 -21.24 -3.93
CA HIS A 451 -3.73 -21.65 -4.95
C HIS A 451 -3.10 -22.65 -5.94
N ALA A 452 -1.88 -22.39 -6.41
CA ALA A 452 -1.14 -23.29 -7.29
C ALA A 452 -0.93 -24.67 -6.66
N GLY A 453 -0.58 -24.76 -5.37
CA GLY A 453 -0.41 -26.04 -4.66
C GLY A 453 -1.68 -26.89 -4.54
N THR A 454 -2.87 -26.27 -4.66
CA THR A 454 -4.13 -27.04 -4.72
C THR A 454 -4.36 -27.67 -6.10
N ARG A 455 -3.83 -27.08 -7.17
CA ARG A 455 -4.10 -27.48 -8.57
C ARG A 455 -2.96 -28.24 -9.24
N ILE A 456 -1.71 -27.88 -8.94
CA ILE A 456 -0.52 -28.48 -9.54
C ILE A 456 -0.02 -29.61 -8.63
N LYS A 457 -0.03 -30.83 -9.15
CA LYS A 457 0.35 -32.06 -8.42
C LYS A 457 1.56 -32.79 -9.01
N SER A 458 2.13 -32.29 -10.10
CA SER A 458 3.33 -32.86 -10.71
C SER A 458 4.56 -32.70 -9.80
N ALA A 459 5.55 -33.59 -9.95
CA ALA A 459 6.80 -33.51 -9.20
C ALA A 459 7.57 -32.21 -9.49
N SER A 460 7.62 -31.79 -10.76
CA SER A 460 8.19 -30.51 -11.17
C SER A 460 7.46 -29.31 -10.54
N GLY A 461 6.13 -29.39 -10.41
CA GLY A 461 5.34 -28.39 -9.72
C GLY A 461 5.64 -28.33 -8.23
N ALA A 462 5.78 -29.47 -7.56
CA ALA A 462 6.14 -29.53 -6.13
C ALA A 462 7.52 -28.90 -5.86
N ASP A 463 8.51 -29.16 -6.73
CA ASP A 463 9.84 -28.54 -6.63
C ASP A 463 9.75 -27.02 -6.82
N ALA A 464 9.06 -26.55 -7.86
CA ALA A 464 8.90 -25.13 -8.13
C ALA A 464 8.21 -24.38 -6.98
N LEU A 465 7.15 -24.96 -6.39
CA LEU A 465 6.48 -24.38 -5.22
C LEU A 465 7.41 -24.33 -4.00
N SER A 466 8.29 -25.33 -3.84
CA SER A 466 9.30 -25.36 -2.77
C SER A 466 10.40 -24.31 -2.98
N GLN A 467 10.77 -24.02 -4.24
CA GLN A 467 11.67 -22.91 -4.57
C GLN A 467 11.04 -21.56 -4.24
N VAL A 468 9.75 -21.36 -4.56
CA VAL A 468 9.02 -20.14 -4.18
C VAL A 468 8.98 -19.98 -2.66
N ASP A 469 8.72 -21.06 -1.90
CA ASP A 469 8.72 -21.01 -0.44
C ASP A 469 10.08 -20.63 0.15
N ARG A 470 11.18 -21.18 -0.41
CA ARG A 470 12.54 -20.81 -0.02
C ARG A 470 12.83 -19.34 -0.31
N ALA A 471 12.48 -18.87 -1.51
CA ALA A 471 12.72 -17.49 -1.90
C ALA A 471 11.91 -16.48 -1.05
N LEU A 472 10.64 -16.78 -0.75
CA LEU A 472 9.81 -15.97 0.16
C LEU A 472 10.31 -15.98 1.61
N SER A 473 11.01 -17.04 2.03
CA SER A 473 11.57 -17.14 3.39
C SER A 473 12.90 -16.40 3.52
N ALA A 474 13.70 -16.35 2.45
CA ALA A 474 14.98 -15.67 2.41
C ALA A 474 14.85 -14.14 2.20
N ALA A 475 13.73 -13.69 1.66
CA ALA A 475 13.40 -12.29 1.38
C ALA A 475 12.66 -11.60 2.53
#